data_AF-A0A286EBP7-F1
#
_entry.id   AF-A0A286EBP7-F1
#
_cell.length_a   1.000
_cell.length_b   1.000
_cell.length_c   1.000
_cell.angle_alpha   90.00
_cell.angle_beta   90.00
_cell.angle_gamma   90.00
#
_symmetry.space_group_name_H-M   'P 1'
#
loop_
_entity.id
_entity.type
_entity.pdbx_description
1 polymer ?
#
loop_
_entity_poly.entity_id
_entity_poly.type
_entity_poly.pdbx_seq_one_letter_code
_entity_poly.pdbx_strand_id
1 'polypeptide(L)'
;MKNDNQATKQPSNQATKQPSNQSIHDLIDHIPYTLRTQINQIDPRIDVFWQDHLLDLFKAMSAQERQNVAKQILAPKRIAWNAEQKIFEYHHNQADNLEQAIAQVPANAKRMKAFALKLPDHLNALKTMDDVVKIAEFLENLIGQIHKQDVQDSVQLQRAKQRLLTEFIYAAADIIKQKKEFLIPKTVRGLNLPIIKTFINEVYLKHQLLGYWFKTLRNRQLADMPHEVLNQFLRQEQRIRQLEVVRASKYLFSIAPSLEYAVNPFTIRRFLLEERLFGGSVLLNGVALNTAMLANCDDIYIAKFKKQIDLVITIEASVSRAIIDFFAEIEQYHDDVLLPMLFEPFKSVQNIDVAVAERLKQYEKLLTQRILEPMTQAVSKMAKNNDECEYLYVGMRQLFGSIVQSFQDFQTLPAVLGNETATTLFAQLVAYASFLEKRRTEVFVHQSEVDWANHHNRAQEGLNKVRDWVNKQIKPYRDLVKQVAAQQELMEKPVGFIGKMLHTKEKQQEKLDELKKEMRQTAWGVHQNIFHMPKDFKEQMVHLEFDSLLITNEMQRNYAYPAGNNGMTRLPVVLTLPENRTEFDLSAFANELHNRLAAAN
;
A
#
# COMPACT_ATOMS: atom_id res chain seq x y z
N MET A 1 -8.26 -84.29 -13.80
CA MET A 1 -8.18 -83.37 -14.96
C MET A 1 -8.75 -82.03 -14.54
N LYS A 2 -7.90 -80.98 -14.52
CA LYS A 2 -8.13 -79.52 -14.40
C LYS A 2 -9.01 -79.00 -13.24
N ASN A 3 -8.40 -78.41 -12.19
CA ASN A 3 -8.02 -76.98 -12.01
C ASN A 3 -9.22 -76.08 -11.67
N ASP A 4 -9.29 -75.55 -10.44
CA ASP A 4 -8.85 -74.18 -10.16
C ASP A 4 -8.81 -73.85 -8.65
N ASN A 5 -7.68 -73.27 -8.23
CA ASN A 5 -7.35 -72.85 -6.89
C ASN A 5 -7.97 -71.48 -6.57
N GLN A 6 -8.71 -71.37 -5.46
CA GLN A 6 -8.91 -70.11 -4.73
C GLN A 6 -8.08 -70.14 -3.45
N ALA A 7 -7.05 -69.29 -3.41
CA ALA A 7 -6.22 -69.06 -2.24
C ALA A 7 -6.73 -67.84 -1.44
N THR A 8 -6.87 -68.07 -0.14
CA THR A 8 -7.24 -67.18 0.95
C THR A 8 -6.28 -65.99 1.09
N LYS A 9 -6.82 -64.77 1.27
CA LYS A 9 -6.10 -63.60 1.78
C LYS A 9 -6.60 -63.26 3.18
N GLN A 10 -5.72 -63.37 4.17
CA GLN A 10 -5.85 -62.71 5.47
C GLN A 10 -5.19 -61.31 5.43
N PRO A 11 -5.61 -60.36 6.30
CA PRO A 11 -5.28 -58.94 6.18
C PRO A 11 -3.98 -58.58 6.91
N SER A 12 -3.23 -57.65 6.30
CA SER A 12 -2.00 -57.05 6.84
C SER A 12 -2.32 -55.83 7.71
N ASN A 13 -1.77 -55.86 8.92
CA ASN A 13 -1.76 -54.88 10.01
C ASN A 13 -1.91 -53.39 9.63
N GLN A 14 -2.86 -52.75 10.29
CA GLN A 14 -2.92 -51.31 10.53
C GLN A 14 -1.76 -50.89 11.45
N ALA A 15 -0.93 -49.96 11.00
CA ALA A 15 -0.05 -49.18 11.86
C ALA A 15 -0.70 -47.80 12.08
N THR A 16 -1.17 -47.59 13.30
CA THR A 16 -1.62 -46.32 13.87
C THR A 16 -0.48 -45.31 13.82
N LYS A 17 -0.54 -44.33 12.90
CA LYS A 17 0.30 -43.13 12.99
C LYS A 17 -0.33 -42.18 14.00
N GLN A 18 0.30 -42.04 15.17
CA GLN A 18 0.08 -40.90 16.03
C GLN A 18 0.37 -39.61 15.24
N PRO A 19 -0.46 -38.56 15.33
CA PRO A 19 -0.10 -37.27 14.78
C PRO A 19 1.14 -36.76 15.52
N SER A 20 2.17 -36.35 14.78
CA SER A 20 3.37 -35.77 15.37
C SER A 20 2.99 -34.54 16.18
N ASN A 21 3.44 -34.45 17.43
CA ASN A 21 3.19 -33.30 18.33
C ASN A 21 3.66 -31.94 17.75
N GLN A 22 4.39 -31.93 16.64
CA GLN A 22 4.87 -30.73 15.97
C GLN A 22 3.86 -30.15 14.96
N SER A 23 2.98 -30.95 14.33
CA SER A 23 1.94 -30.41 13.43
C SER A 23 0.83 -29.66 14.20
N ILE A 24 0.73 -29.91 15.50
CA ILE A 24 -0.23 -29.26 16.40
C ILE A 24 0.26 -27.86 16.78
N HIS A 25 1.59 -27.65 16.91
CA HIS A 25 2.14 -26.33 17.23
C HIS A 25 1.92 -25.29 16.13
N ASP A 26 2.00 -25.67 14.85
CA ASP A 26 1.77 -24.78 13.71
C ASP A 26 0.29 -24.32 13.57
N LEU A 27 -0.65 -25.10 14.11
CA LEU A 27 -2.08 -24.78 14.20
C LEU A 27 -2.41 -23.88 15.41
N ILE A 28 -1.60 -23.92 16.46
CA ILE A 28 -1.86 -23.21 17.73
C ILE A 28 -1.64 -21.69 17.60
N ASP A 29 -0.76 -21.22 16.70
CA ASP A 29 -0.43 -19.79 16.54
C ASP A 29 -1.08 -19.13 15.31
N HIS A 30 -1.94 -19.84 14.56
CA HIS A 30 -2.58 -19.30 13.36
C HIS A 30 -3.73 -18.33 13.73
N ILE A 31 -3.83 -17.22 12.98
CA ILE A 31 -4.98 -16.31 13.00
C ILE A 31 -5.51 -16.26 11.57
N PRO A 32 -6.78 -16.65 11.32
CA PRO A 32 -7.37 -16.61 9.98
C PRO A 32 -7.21 -15.23 9.35
N TYR A 33 -6.89 -15.19 8.05
CA TYR A 33 -6.68 -13.94 7.31
C TYR A 33 -7.85 -12.95 7.49
N THR A 34 -9.08 -13.43 7.33
CA THR A 34 -10.30 -12.59 7.46
C THR A 34 -10.40 -11.91 8.82
N LEU A 35 -9.97 -12.59 9.88
CA LEU A 35 -9.92 -12.06 11.24
C LEU A 35 -8.77 -11.08 11.42
N ARG A 36 -7.57 -11.45 10.95
CA ARG A 36 -6.36 -10.62 11.00
C ARG A 36 -6.59 -9.28 10.30
N THR A 37 -7.12 -9.28 9.08
CA THR A 37 -7.38 -8.08 8.28
C THR A 37 -8.30 -7.10 9.00
N GLN A 38 -9.36 -7.60 9.66
CA GLN A 38 -10.32 -6.75 10.39
C GLN A 38 -9.65 -6.10 11.61
N ILE A 39 -8.91 -6.85 12.40
CA ILE A 39 -8.29 -6.35 13.64
C ILE A 39 -7.08 -5.46 13.34
N ASN A 40 -6.33 -5.76 12.27
CA ASN A 40 -5.21 -4.93 11.81
C ASN A 40 -5.65 -3.52 11.39
N GLN A 41 -6.91 -3.29 11.04
CA GLN A 41 -7.41 -1.95 10.74
C GLN A 41 -7.87 -1.17 11.97
N ILE A 42 -8.02 -1.80 13.13
CA ILE A 42 -8.51 -1.11 14.33
C ILE A 42 -7.45 -0.14 14.85
N ASP A 43 -7.84 1.12 14.98
CA ASP A 43 -7.00 2.20 15.49
C ASP A 43 -7.77 3.00 16.56
N PRO A 44 -7.45 2.80 17.85
CA PRO A 44 -8.13 3.47 18.97
C PRO A 44 -8.10 5.00 18.94
N ARG A 45 -7.12 5.61 18.27
CA ARG A 45 -6.99 7.07 18.22
C ARG A 45 -7.97 7.69 17.23
N ILE A 46 -8.42 6.94 16.22
CA ILE A 46 -9.30 7.46 15.18
C ILE A 46 -10.70 6.86 15.22
N ASP A 47 -10.80 5.56 15.47
CA ASP A 47 -12.04 4.80 15.38
C ASP A 47 -13.01 5.20 16.51
N VAL A 48 -14.27 5.50 16.15
CA VAL A 48 -15.26 6.09 17.05
C VAL A 48 -15.81 5.05 18.02
N PHE A 49 -16.03 3.82 17.54
CA PHE A 49 -16.63 2.73 18.33
C PHE A 49 -15.74 1.48 18.40
N TRP A 50 -14.42 1.68 18.47
CA TRP A 50 -13.43 0.58 18.39
C TRP A 50 -13.55 -0.46 19.52
N GLN A 51 -13.92 -0.04 20.73
CA GLN A 51 -14.08 -0.93 21.88
C GLN A 51 -15.26 -1.89 21.67
N ASP A 52 -16.43 -1.35 21.31
CA ASP A 52 -17.63 -2.12 20.96
C ASP A 52 -17.30 -3.10 19.82
N HIS A 53 -16.62 -2.60 18.79
CA HIS A 53 -16.25 -3.40 17.63
C HIS A 53 -15.32 -4.57 18.00
N LEU A 54 -14.27 -4.34 18.79
CA LEU A 54 -13.40 -5.41 19.29
C LEU A 54 -14.15 -6.42 20.15
N LEU A 55 -15.03 -5.95 21.04
CA LEU A 55 -15.87 -6.82 21.86
C LEU A 55 -16.72 -7.75 20.99
N ASP A 56 -17.37 -7.21 19.96
CA ASP A 56 -18.21 -8.00 19.05
C ASP A 56 -17.39 -9.02 18.24
N LEU A 57 -16.19 -8.65 17.79
CA LEU A 57 -15.26 -9.60 17.15
C LEU A 57 -14.86 -10.72 18.11
N PHE A 58 -14.49 -10.38 19.36
CA PHE A 58 -14.06 -11.37 20.35
C PHE A 58 -15.17 -12.35 20.73
N LYS A 59 -16.45 -11.93 20.74
CA LYS A 59 -17.59 -12.83 21.01
C LYS A 59 -17.64 -14.01 20.04
N ALA A 60 -17.28 -13.78 18.77
CA ALA A 60 -17.30 -14.81 17.73
C ALA A 60 -16.03 -15.70 17.70
N MET A 61 -14.99 -15.36 18.46
CA MET A 61 -13.72 -16.09 18.50
C MET A 61 -13.67 -17.18 19.57
N SER A 62 -12.93 -18.25 19.29
CA SER A 62 -12.50 -19.26 20.27
C SER A 62 -11.50 -18.70 21.29
N ALA A 63 -11.29 -19.40 22.40
CA ALA A 63 -10.33 -18.98 23.43
C ALA A 63 -8.89 -18.88 22.90
N GLN A 64 -8.48 -19.81 22.04
CA GLN A 64 -7.14 -19.81 21.43
C GLN A 64 -6.96 -18.62 20.48
N GLU A 65 -7.94 -18.36 19.62
CA GLU A 65 -7.91 -17.20 18.71
C GLU A 65 -7.80 -15.89 19.48
N ARG A 66 -8.55 -15.73 20.58
CA ARG A 66 -8.46 -14.54 21.44
C ARG A 66 -7.06 -14.36 22.01
N GLN A 67 -6.41 -15.45 22.45
CA GLN A 67 -5.04 -15.41 22.97
C GLN A 67 -4.04 -15.01 21.87
N ASN A 68 -4.15 -15.61 20.68
CA ASN A 68 -3.28 -15.30 19.55
C ASN A 68 -3.44 -13.85 19.11
N VAL A 69 -4.68 -13.39 18.94
CA VAL A 69 -5.02 -12.01 18.58
C VAL A 69 -4.47 -11.03 19.62
N ALA A 70 -4.67 -11.30 20.90
CA ALA A 70 -4.18 -10.44 21.96
C ALA A 70 -2.65 -10.29 21.91
N LYS A 71 -1.93 -11.40 21.76
CA LYS A 71 -0.46 -11.42 21.74
C LYS A 71 0.15 -10.87 20.44
N GLN A 72 -0.37 -11.30 19.29
CA GLN A 72 0.25 -11.03 17.99
C GLN A 72 -0.23 -9.73 17.33
N ILE A 73 -1.43 -9.23 17.66
CA ILE A 73 -2.02 -8.07 16.99
C ILE A 73 -2.30 -6.92 17.97
N LEU A 74 -2.99 -7.17 19.08
CA LEU A 74 -3.41 -6.10 20.00
C LEU A 74 -2.27 -5.54 20.85
N ALA A 75 -1.42 -6.41 21.41
CA ALA A 75 -0.31 -5.96 22.25
C ALA A 75 0.71 -5.06 21.50
N PRO A 76 1.13 -5.37 20.26
CA PRO A 76 1.94 -4.45 19.46
C PRO A 76 1.27 -3.09 19.21
N LYS A 77 -0.06 -3.06 19.13
CA LYS A 77 -0.87 -1.84 19.01
C LYS A 77 -1.14 -1.15 20.35
N ARG A 78 -0.58 -1.65 21.46
CA ARG A 78 -0.78 -1.15 22.83
C ARG A 78 -2.25 -1.19 23.28
N ILE A 79 -2.99 -2.18 22.77
CA ILE A 79 -4.36 -2.46 23.19
C ILE A 79 -4.33 -3.64 24.15
N ALA A 80 -4.91 -3.47 25.34
CA ALA A 80 -5.01 -4.51 26.36
C ALA A 80 -6.45 -4.69 26.83
N TRP A 81 -6.75 -5.86 27.39
CA TRP A 81 -8.03 -6.12 28.03
C TRP A 81 -7.97 -5.73 29.51
N ASN A 82 -8.85 -4.82 29.94
CA ASN A 82 -9.06 -4.53 31.37
C ASN A 82 -10.15 -5.48 31.90
N ALA A 83 -9.74 -6.43 32.75
CA ALA A 83 -10.64 -7.42 33.33
C ALA A 83 -11.65 -6.84 34.34
N GLU A 84 -11.29 -5.78 35.05
CA GLU A 84 -12.15 -5.13 36.05
C GLU A 84 -13.28 -4.37 35.38
N GLN A 85 -12.94 -3.55 34.38
CA GLN A 85 -13.90 -2.72 33.65
C GLN A 85 -14.61 -3.48 32.52
N LYS A 86 -14.10 -4.65 32.12
CA LYS A 86 -14.57 -5.45 30.98
C LYS A 86 -14.58 -4.67 29.67
N ILE A 87 -13.56 -3.86 29.46
CA ILE A 87 -13.35 -3.07 28.24
C ILE A 87 -11.92 -3.25 27.74
N PHE A 88 -11.73 -3.01 26.45
CA PHE A 88 -10.39 -2.85 25.90
C PHE A 88 -9.88 -1.44 26.20
N GLU A 89 -8.62 -1.34 26.63
CA GLU A 89 -7.94 -0.07 26.88
C GLU A 89 -6.81 0.13 25.88
N TYR A 90 -6.61 1.40 25.49
CA TYR A 90 -5.48 1.80 24.67
C TYR A 90 -4.47 2.56 25.52
N HIS A 91 -3.26 2.01 25.64
CA HIS A 91 -2.17 2.64 26.37
C HIS A 91 -1.38 3.56 25.45
N HIS A 92 -1.83 4.80 25.36
CA HIS A 92 -1.17 5.82 24.55
C HIS A 92 0.22 6.18 25.10
N ASN A 93 1.21 6.27 24.22
CA ASN A 93 2.53 6.78 24.57
C ASN A 93 2.52 8.31 24.49
N GLN A 94 2.77 8.96 25.63
CA GLN A 94 2.75 10.42 25.73
C GLN A 94 3.74 11.12 24.80
N ALA A 95 4.78 10.44 24.30
CA ALA A 95 5.72 11.00 23.32
C ALA A 95 5.15 11.10 21.88
N ASP A 96 4.04 10.44 21.59
CA ASP A 96 3.41 10.38 20.26
C ASP A 96 2.27 11.41 20.19
N ASN A 97 2.63 12.70 20.18
CA ASN A 97 1.67 13.81 20.14
C ASN A 97 2.11 14.94 19.20
N LEU A 98 1.17 15.86 18.92
CA LEU A 98 1.39 16.98 18.00
C LEU A 98 2.48 17.95 18.49
N GLU A 99 2.58 18.23 19.79
CA GLU A 99 3.60 19.13 20.32
C GLU A 99 5.01 18.59 20.05
N GLN A 100 5.21 17.28 20.26
CA GLN A 100 6.46 16.59 19.97
C GLN A 100 6.74 16.53 18.46
N ALA A 101 5.73 16.27 17.64
CA ALA A 101 5.87 16.32 16.19
C ALA A 101 6.31 17.71 15.70
N ILE A 102 5.72 18.78 16.24
CA ILE A 102 6.12 20.17 15.96
C ILE A 102 7.56 20.39 16.42
N ALA A 103 7.92 19.98 17.64
CA ALA A 103 9.25 20.18 18.21
C ALA A 103 10.36 19.56 17.34
N GLN A 104 10.09 18.37 16.79
CA GLN A 104 11.04 17.60 15.97
C GLN A 104 11.16 18.07 14.51
N VAL A 105 10.31 18.98 14.04
CA VAL A 105 10.50 19.59 12.72
C VAL A 105 11.89 20.24 12.66
N PRO A 106 12.76 19.82 11.71
CA PRO A 106 14.14 20.30 11.63
C PRO A 106 14.26 21.82 11.49
N ALA A 107 15.28 22.40 12.12
CA ALA A 107 15.47 23.86 12.17
C ALA A 107 15.76 24.49 10.79
N ASN A 108 16.33 23.72 9.86
CA ASN A 108 16.54 24.14 8.47
C ASN A 108 15.22 24.26 7.67
N ALA A 109 14.14 23.60 8.10
CA ALA A 109 12.83 23.67 7.46
C ALA A 109 11.97 24.84 7.98
N LYS A 110 12.49 26.07 7.86
CA LYS A 110 11.88 27.29 8.46
C LYS A 110 10.39 27.48 8.14
N ARG A 111 9.99 27.27 6.87
CA ARG A 111 8.58 27.43 6.43
C ARG A 111 7.67 26.39 7.07
N MET A 112 8.06 25.11 7.01
CA MET A 112 7.32 24.01 7.62
C MET A 112 7.20 24.20 9.14
N LYS A 113 8.29 24.61 9.81
CA LYS A 113 8.28 24.89 11.25
C LYS A 113 7.31 26.02 11.62
N ALA A 114 7.37 27.13 10.88
CA ALA A 114 6.49 28.28 11.11
C ALA A 114 5.01 27.94 10.90
N PHE A 115 4.70 27.08 9.92
CA PHE A 115 3.36 26.55 9.71
C PHE A 115 2.94 25.59 10.83
N ALA A 116 3.81 24.65 11.21
CA ALA A 116 3.54 23.66 12.25
C ALA A 116 3.18 24.32 13.60
N LEU A 117 3.85 25.42 13.95
CA LEU A 117 3.56 26.20 15.17
C LEU A 117 2.15 26.80 15.22
N LYS A 118 1.45 26.94 14.08
CA LYS A 118 0.07 27.45 14.01
C LYS A 118 -1.00 26.36 14.12
N LEU A 119 -0.63 25.08 14.01
CA LEU A 119 -1.58 23.98 14.06
C LEU A 119 -2.37 23.90 15.38
N PRO A 120 -1.81 24.19 16.57
CA PRO A 120 -2.58 24.22 17.81
C PRO A 120 -3.74 25.24 17.76
N ASP A 121 -3.51 26.44 17.19
CA ASP A 121 -4.54 27.47 17.05
C ASP A 121 -5.65 27.02 16.09
N HIS A 122 -5.26 26.35 15.00
CA HIS A 122 -6.21 25.73 14.07
C HIS A 122 -7.07 24.65 14.75
N LEU A 123 -6.50 23.81 15.59
CA LEU A 123 -7.26 22.81 16.35
C LEU A 123 -8.20 23.47 17.37
N ASN A 124 -7.80 24.58 17.98
CA ASN A 124 -8.67 25.35 18.86
C ASN A 124 -9.85 25.97 18.09
N ALA A 125 -9.64 26.45 16.86
CA ALA A 125 -10.73 26.90 15.99
C ALA A 125 -11.67 25.74 15.61
N LEU A 126 -11.14 24.54 15.31
CA LEU A 126 -11.97 23.37 15.01
C LEU A 126 -12.91 23.00 16.17
N LYS A 127 -12.47 23.16 17.42
CA LYS A 127 -13.30 22.87 18.61
C LYS A 127 -14.58 23.70 18.64
N THR A 128 -14.54 24.96 18.17
CA THR A 128 -15.67 25.90 18.22
C THR A 128 -16.58 25.85 16.98
N MET A 129 -16.22 25.09 15.94
CA MET A 129 -17.03 24.94 14.74
C MET A 129 -18.15 23.91 14.92
N ASP A 130 -19.39 24.27 14.60
CA ASP A 130 -20.53 23.33 14.67
C ASP A 130 -21.14 23.00 13.31
N ASP A 131 -20.86 23.81 12.28
CA ASP A 131 -21.28 23.58 10.90
C ASP A 131 -20.42 22.51 10.22
N VAL A 132 -21.04 21.38 9.86
CA VAL A 132 -20.34 20.23 9.29
C VAL A 132 -19.68 20.54 7.94
N VAL A 133 -20.27 21.42 7.13
CA VAL A 133 -19.71 21.79 5.82
C VAL A 133 -18.46 22.64 6.03
N LYS A 134 -18.47 23.56 7.00
CA LYS A 134 -17.29 24.35 7.36
C LYS A 134 -16.19 23.50 7.97
N ILE A 135 -16.54 22.52 8.80
CA ILE A 135 -15.59 21.53 9.34
C ILE A 135 -14.93 20.76 8.20
N ALA A 136 -15.72 20.30 7.22
CA ALA A 136 -15.21 19.58 6.06
C ALA A 136 -14.22 20.42 5.25
N GLU A 137 -14.58 21.66 4.91
CA GLU A 137 -13.70 22.61 4.23
C GLU A 137 -12.42 22.87 5.02
N PHE A 138 -12.54 23.08 6.33
CA PHE A 138 -11.42 23.37 7.21
C PHE A 138 -10.41 22.21 7.25
N LEU A 139 -10.90 20.99 7.52
CA LEU A 139 -10.05 19.80 7.60
C LEU A 139 -9.38 19.49 6.26
N GLU A 140 -10.14 19.48 5.17
CA GLU A 140 -9.61 19.20 3.83
C GLU A 140 -8.56 20.24 3.40
N ASN A 141 -8.81 21.52 3.66
CA ASN A 141 -7.87 22.59 3.33
C ASN A 141 -6.60 22.51 4.17
N LEU A 142 -6.70 22.24 5.48
CA LEU A 142 -5.55 22.24 6.37
C LEU A 142 -4.66 21.01 6.13
N ILE A 143 -5.26 19.84 5.92
CA ILE A 143 -4.53 18.63 5.49
C ILE A 143 -3.87 18.86 4.12
N GLY A 144 -4.59 19.47 3.17
CA GLY A 144 -4.03 19.85 1.88
C GLY A 144 -2.82 20.81 2.01
N GLN A 145 -2.84 21.74 2.97
CA GLN A 145 -1.71 22.63 3.27
C GLN A 145 -0.53 21.89 3.90
N ILE A 146 -0.76 20.89 4.76
CA ILE A 146 0.30 20.03 5.28
C ILE A 146 0.97 19.26 4.14
N HIS A 147 0.21 18.63 3.24
CA HIS A 147 0.78 17.89 2.11
C HIS A 147 1.64 18.75 1.18
N LYS A 148 1.21 20.00 0.94
CA LYS A 148 1.90 20.99 0.10
C LYS A 148 3.17 21.59 0.73
N GLN A 149 3.50 21.26 1.98
CA GLN A 149 4.76 21.72 2.57
C GLN A 149 5.94 21.18 1.74
N ASP A 150 6.81 22.10 1.33
CA ASP A 150 8.02 21.81 0.57
C ASP A 150 9.03 21.08 1.46
N VAL A 151 9.48 19.93 0.97
CA VAL A 151 10.42 19.03 1.64
C VAL A 151 11.78 18.99 0.94
N GLN A 152 12.00 19.82 -0.10
CA GLN A 152 13.29 20.02 -0.75
C GLN A 152 13.99 18.71 -1.17
N ASP A 153 13.23 17.72 -1.66
CA ASP A 153 13.71 16.37 -2.02
C ASP A 153 14.50 15.63 -0.90
N SER A 154 14.23 16.00 0.37
CA SER A 154 14.84 15.39 1.56
C SER A 154 13.90 14.37 2.20
N VAL A 155 14.37 13.12 2.29
CA VAL A 155 13.65 12.02 2.96
C VAL A 155 13.39 12.35 4.44
N GLN A 156 14.36 12.97 5.12
CA GLN A 156 14.20 13.42 6.51
C GLN A 156 13.06 14.43 6.67
N LEU A 157 12.98 15.44 5.78
CA LEU A 157 11.90 16.43 5.82
C LEU A 157 10.55 15.81 5.46
N GLN A 158 10.54 14.87 4.51
CA GLN A 158 9.35 14.12 4.14
C GLN A 158 8.81 13.29 5.32
N ARG A 159 9.68 12.62 6.08
CA ARG A 159 9.28 11.91 7.31
C ARG A 159 8.75 12.86 8.38
N ALA A 160 9.41 14.00 8.61
CA ALA A 160 8.92 15.00 9.54
C ALA A 160 7.52 15.52 9.15
N LYS A 161 7.28 15.73 7.85
CA LYS A 161 5.96 16.10 7.31
C LYS A 161 4.91 15.01 7.55
N GLN A 162 5.24 13.75 7.30
CA GLN A 162 4.33 12.61 7.56
C GLN A 162 3.99 12.47 9.05
N ARG A 163 4.97 12.64 9.95
CA ARG A 163 4.74 12.64 11.40
C ARG A 163 3.83 13.80 11.82
N LEU A 164 4.07 15.00 11.29
CA LEU A 164 3.24 16.16 11.55
C LEU A 164 1.79 15.95 11.11
N LEU A 165 1.59 15.41 9.91
CA LEU A 165 0.28 15.06 9.38
C LEU A 165 -0.43 14.05 10.28
N THR A 166 0.27 12.99 10.66
CA THR A 166 -0.26 11.89 11.48
C THR A 166 -0.77 12.41 12.81
N GLU A 167 0.06 13.16 13.54
CA GLU A 167 -0.32 13.69 14.85
C GLU A 167 -1.38 14.80 14.78
N PHE A 168 -1.39 15.59 13.71
CA PHE A 168 -2.48 16.53 13.45
C PHE A 168 -3.81 15.79 13.23
N ILE A 169 -3.83 14.73 12.43
CA ILE A 169 -5.04 13.95 12.15
C ILE A 169 -5.58 13.32 13.44
N TYR A 170 -4.72 12.73 14.27
CA TYR A 170 -5.17 12.16 15.55
C TYR A 170 -5.76 13.22 16.48
N ALA A 171 -5.13 14.38 16.60
CA ALA A 171 -5.66 15.47 17.40
C ALA A 171 -7.00 16.00 16.85
N ALA A 172 -7.15 16.10 15.54
CA ALA A 172 -8.42 16.46 14.90
C ALA A 172 -9.51 15.40 15.12
N ALA A 173 -9.17 14.12 14.99
CA ALA A 173 -10.07 13.00 15.21
C ALA A 173 -10.62 12.98 16.64
N ASP A 174 -9.78 13.26 17.65
CA ASP A 174 -10.19 13.40 19.04
C ASP A 174 -11.21 14.53 19.24
N ILE A 175 -10.99 15.68 18.60
CA ILE A 175 -11.93 16.81 18.64
C ILE A 175 -13.27 16.41 18.02
N ILE A 176 -13.27 15.77 16.85
CA ILE A 176 -14.50 15.33 16.16
C ILE A 176 -15.28 14.30 16.99
N LYS A 177 -14.59 13.34 17.63
CA LYS A 177 -15.23 12.36 18.55
C LYS A 177 -15.96 13.05 19.69
N GLN A 178 -15.38 14.11 20.27
CA GLN A 178 -15.90 14.81 21.44
C GLN A 178 -17.08 15.75 21.15
N LYS A 179 -17.30 16.16 19.89
CA LYS A 179 -18.38 17.08 19.53
C LYS A 179 -19.76 16.49 19.84
N LYS A 180 -20.66 17.25 20.47
CA LYS A 180 -21.97 16.72 20.87
C LYS A 180 -23.07 16.97 19.85
N GLU A 181 -22.90 17.96 18.98
CA GLU A 181 -23.89 18.39 18.00
C GLU A 181 -23.20 18.84 16.71
N PHE A 182 -23.93 18.77 15.60
CA PHE A 182 -23.55 19.35 14.31
C PHE A 182 -24.76 20.07 13.71
N LEU A 183 -24.53 21.19 13.04
CA LEU A 183 -25.48 21.75 12.09
C LEU A 183 -25.37 20.94 10.79
N ILE A 184 -26.34 20.05 10.58
CA ILE A 184 -26.37 19.11 9.45
C ILE A 184 -27.39 19.59 8.41
N PRO A 185 -27.01 19.74 7.13
CA PRO A 185 -27.97 20.05 6.07
C PRO A 185 -29.09 19.01 5.99
N LYS A 186 -30.31 19.41 5.62
CA LYS A 186 -31.39 18.46 5.34
C LYS A 186 -31.15 17.83 3.96
N THR A 187 -31.06 16.50 3.92
CA THR A 187 -30.70 15.75 2.71
C THR A 187 -31.59 14.51 2.54
N VAL A 188 -31.66 13.93 1.33
CA VAL A 188 -32.45 12.70 1.09
C VAL A 188 -31.88 11.49 1.83
N ARG A 189 -30.58 11.54 2.15
CA ARG A 189 -29.90 10.49 2.93
C ARG A 189 -30.34 10.46 4.39
N GLY A 190 -30.74 11.61 4.96
CA GLY A 190 -31.06 11.72 6.38
C GLY A 190 -29.82 11.46 7.26
N LEU A 191 -28.69 12.06 6.89
CA LEU A 191 -27.45 11.97 7.65
C LEU A 191 -27.65 12.49 9.08
N ASN A 192 -27.00 11.85 10.05
CA ASN A 192 -27.04 12.23 11.45
C ASN A 192 -25.63 12.29 12.04
N LEU A 193 -25.54 12.80 13.27
CA LEU A 193 -24.27 13.03 13.97
C LEU A 193 -23.38 11.75 14.03
N PRO A 194 -23.87 10.58 14.48
CA PRO A 194 -23.07 9.35 14.47
C PRO A 194 -22.51 8.96 13.09
N ILE A 195 -23.33 9.03 12.03
CA ILE A 195 -22.90 8.70 10.66
C ILE A 195 -21.77 9.64 10.22
N ILE A 196 -21.95 10.93 10.42
CA ILE A 196 -21.00 11.96 9.99
C ILE A 196 -19.69 11.86 10.77
N LYS A 197 -19.74 11.71 12.10
CA LYS A 197 -18.54 11.50 12.91
C LYS A 197 -17.74 10.29 12.45
N THR A 198 -18.44 9.17 12.23
CA THR A 198 -17.81 7.93 11.77
C THR A 198 -17.20 8.13 10.39
N PHE A 199 -17.89 8.80 9.47
CA PHE A 199 -17.35 9.08 8.15
C PHE A 199 -16.09 9.95 8.21
N ILE A 200 -16.13 11.08 8.94
CA ILE A 200 -14.98 11.98 9.06
C ILE A 200 -13.77 11.21 9.63
N ASN A 201 -13.97 10.46 10.71
CA ASN A 201 -12.87 9.77 11.39
C ASN A 201 -12.43 8.51 10.65
N GLU A 202 -13.33 7.55 10.48
CA GLU A 202 -13.00 6.18 10.05
C GLU A 202 -12.93 6.02 8.53
N VAL A 203 -13.42 7.00 7.77
CA VAL A 203 -13.30 7.02 6.31
C VAL A 203 -12.29 8.06 5.87
N TYR A 204 -12.60 9.35 6.04
CA TYR A 204 -11.76 10.41 5.48
C TYR A 204 -10.40 10.52 6.16
N LEU A 205 -10.35 10.80 7.47
CA LEU A 205 -9.11 11.01 8.21
C LEU A 205 -8.26 9.74 8.21
N LYS A 206 -8.88 8.57 8.37
CA LYS A 206 -8.19 7.27 8.31
C LYS A 206 -7.61 7.00 6.93
N HIS A 207 -8.30 7.35 5.86
CA HIS A 207 -7.73 7.32 4.51
C HIS A 207 -6.53 8.26 4.36
N GLN A 208 -6.57 9.47 4.94
CA GLN A 208 -5.41 10.39 4.90
C GLN A 208 -4.18 9.84 5.63
N LEU A 209 -4.37 9.02 6.68
CA LEU A 209 -3.28 8.34 7.39
C LEU A 209 -2.72 7.16 6.60
N LEU A 210 -3.62 6.36 6.02
CA LEU A 210 -3.29 5.05 5.48
C LEU A 210 -2.93 5.08 3.98
N GLY A 211 -3.44 6.03 3.20
CA GLY A 211 -3.21 6.09 1.75
C GLY A 211 -3.60 4.77 1.06
N TYR A 212 -2.67 4.15 0.32
CA TYR A 212 -2.88 2.83 -0.29
C TYR A 212 -3.21 1.71 0.74
N TRP A 213 -2.94 1.92 2.03
CA TRP A 213 -3.27 0.97 3.10
C TRP A 213 -4.72 1.05 3.59
N PHE A 214 -5.51 2.02 3.11
CA PHE A 214 -6.89 2.19 3.52
C PHE A 214 -7.78 1.10 2.90
N LYS A 215 -8.34 0.22 3.73
CA LYS A 215 -9.04 -0.98 3.24
C LYS A 215 -10.49 -0.72 2.86
N THR A 216 -10.88 -1.26 1.70
CA THR A 216 -12.28 -1.38 1.27
C THR A 216 -12.64 -2.86 1.13
N LEU A 217 -13.89 -3.19 1.39
CA LEU A 217 -14.43 -4.53 1.25
C LEU A 217 -14.52 -4.91 -0.23
N ARG A 218 -14.07 -6.12 -0.53
CA ARG A 218 -14.16 -6.72 -1.87
C ARG A 218 -15.27 -7.75 -1.97
N ASN A 219 -15.51 -8.21 -3.19
CA ASN A 219 -16.58 -9.14 -3.53
C ASN A 219 -16.62 -10.39 -2.65
N ARG A 220 -15.47 -11.03 -2.37
CA ARG A 220 -15.43 -12.20 -1.47
C ARG A 220 -15.86 -11.85 -0.05
N GLN A 221 -15.40 -10.72 0.48
CA GLN A 221 -15.74 -10.30 1.84
C GLN A 221 -17.22 -9.92 1.99
N LEU A 222 -17.83 -9.33 0.96
CA LEU A 222 -19.28 -9.10 0.93
C LEU A 222 -20.05 -10.41 0.83
N ALA A 223 -19.57 -11.37 0.03
CA ALA A 223 -20.19 -12.69 -0.09
C ALA A 223 -20.22 -13.44 1.25
N ASP A 224 -19.19 -13.28 2.08
CA ASP A 224 -19.08 -13.87 3.43
C ASP A 224 -19.98 -13.17 4.47
N MET A 225 -20.65 -12.07 4.13
CA MET A 225 -21.55 -11.37 5.07
C MET A 225 -22.90 -12.09 5.21
N PRO A 226 -23.52 -12.07 6.41
CA PRO A 226 -24.68 -12.91 6.69
C PRO A 226 -25.99 -12.44 6.03
N HIS A 227 -26.14 -11.13 5.78
CA HIS A 227 -27.42 -10.55 5.36
C HIS A 227 -27.53 -10.45 3.82
N GLU A 228 -28.69 -10.80 3.26
CA GLU A 228 -28.94 -10.84 1.80
C GLU A 228 -28.65 -9.51 1.09
N VAL A 229 -29.05 -8.39 1.70
CA VAL A 229 -28.75 -7.04 1.18
C VAL A 229 -27.24 -6.80 0.98
N LEU A 230 -26.38 -7.48 1.73
CA LEU A 230 -24.92 -7.34 1.65
C LEU A 230 -24.32 -8.36 0.67
N ASN A 231 -24.62 -9.65 0.86
CA ASN A 231 -23.97 -10.73 0.12
C ASN A 231 -24.52 -10.94 -1.30
N GLN A 232 -25.72 -10.42 -1.60
CA GLN A 232 -26.31 -10.45 -2.94
C GLN A 232 -26.42 -9.05 -3.53
N PHE A 233 -27.28 -8.18 -2.96
CA PHE A 233 -27.59 -6.88 -3.56
C PHE A 233 -26.36 -5.97 -3.61
N LEU A 234 -25.76 -5.62 -2.47
CA LEU A 234 -24.62 -4.69 -2.45
C LEU A 234 -23.41 -5.27 -3.18
N ARG A 235 -23.19 -6.59 -3.13
CA ARG A 235 -22.16 -7.28 -3.91
C ARG A 235 -22.37 -7.10 -5.42
N GLN A 236 -23.60 -7.27 -5.90
CA GLN A 236 -23.94 -7.02 -7.31
C GLN A 236 -23.72 -5.56 -7.70
N GLU A 237 -24.21 -4.63 -6.88
CA GLU A 237 -24.05 -3.19 -7.12
C GLU A 237 -22.59 -2.78 -7.07
N GLN A 238 -21.78 -3.33 -6.17
CA GLN A 238 -20.33 -3.10 -6.15
C GLN A 238 -19.67 -3.49 -7.47
N ARG A 239 -20.05 -4.63 -8.07
CA ARG A 239 -19.51 -5.08 -9.36
C ARG A 239 -19.91 -4.17 -10.52
N ILE A 240 -21.18 -3.79 -10.58
CA ILE A 240 -21.72 -3.00 -11.69
C ILE A 240 -21.23 -1.54 -11.60
N ARG A 241 -21.25 -0.97 -10.40
CA ARG A 241 -21.02 0.45 -10.14
C ARG A 241 -19.60 0.78 -9.66
N GLN A 242 -18.76 -0.24 -9.45
CA GLN A 242 -17.39 -0.13 -8.91
C GLN A 242 -17.31 0.62 -7.57
N LEU A 243 -18.29 0.39 -6.69
CA LEU A 243 -18.40 1.06 -5.41
C LEU A 243 -17.21 0.70 -4.49
N GLU A 244 -16.61 1.73 -3.89
CA GLU A 244 -15.72 1.55 -2.75
C GLU A 244 -16.59 1.32 -1.50
N VAL A 245 -16.57 0.09 -0.98
CA VAL A 245 -17.34 -0.24 0.23
C VAL A 245 -16.42 -0.22 1.44
N VAL A 246 -16.57 0.76 2.33
CA VAL A 246 -15.74 0.88 3.53
C VAL A 246 -16.48 0.29 4.73
N ARG A 247 -15.81 -0.61 5.46
CA ARG A 247 -16.28 -1.10 6.76
C ARG A 247 -15.71 -0.25 7.88
N ALA A 248 -16.59 0.53 8.50
CA ALA A 248 -16.35 1.22 9.75
C ALA A 248 -16.91 0.39 10.93
N SER A 249 -16.64 0.86 12.15
CA SER A 249 -16.99 0.19 13.40
C SER A 249 -18.49 -0.13 13.55
N LYS A 250 -19.38 0.79 13.14
CA LYS A 250 -20.87 0.61 13.16
C LYS A 250 -21.56 0.74 11.81
N TYR A 251 -20.84 1.15 10.78
CA TYR A 251 -21.43 1.49 9.48
C TYR A 251 -20.68 0.82 8.32
N LEU A 252 -21.43 0.49 7.28
CA LEU A 252 -20.87 0.26 5.94
C LEU A 252 -21.14 1.51 5.10
N PHE A 253 -20.09 2.05 4.49
CA PHE A 253 -20.20 3.17 3.56
C PHE A 253 -19.99 2.67 2.14
N SER A 254 -20.98 2.83 1.27
CA SER A 254 -20.86 2.54 -0.16
C SER A 254 -20.62 3.84 -0.89
N ILE A 255 -19.45 4.01 -1.50
CA ILE A 255 -18.95 5.30 -2.00
C ILE A 255 -18.70 5.17 -3.51
N ALA A 256 -19.16 6.17 -4.27
CA ALA A 256 -18.92 6.23 -5.70
C ALA A 256 -17.42 6.34 -6.00
N PRO A 257 -16.91 5.65 -7.04
CA PRO A 257 -15.53 5.85 -7.47
C PRO A 257 -15.30 7.31 -7.89
N SER A 258 -14.04 7.75 -7.89
CA SER A 258 -13.67 9.04 -8.49
C SER A 258 -13.31 8.83 -9.95
N LEU A 259 -13.92 9.62 -10.84
CA LEU A 259 -13.61 9.61 -12.28
C LEU A 259 -12.49 10.59 -12.63
N GLU A 260 -12.33 11.62 -11.83
CA GLU A 260 -11.27 12.61 -12.01
C GLU A 260 -9.95 12.14 -11.40
N TYR A 261 -8.87 12.39 -12.14
CA TYR A 261 -7.50 12.07 -11.76
C TYR A 261 -7.11 12.75 -10.44
N ALA A 262 -6.45 11.99 -9.55
CA ALA A 262 -5.98 12.43 -8.24
C ALA A 262 -7.07 12.98 -7.27
N VAL A 263 -8.35 12.82 -7.60
CA VAL A 263 -9.45 13.19 -6.71
C VAL A 263 -9.72 12.02 -5.75
N ASN A 264 -9.56 12.29 -4.47
CA ASN A 264 -9.87 11.33 -3.41
C ASN A 264 -11.39 11.06 -3.37
N PRO A 265 -11.86 9.80 -3.55
CA PRO A 265 -13.29 9.51 -3.48
C PRO A 265 -13.87 9.65 -2.06
N PHE A 266 -13.01 9.64 -1.04
CA PHE A 266 -13.37 9.62 0.38
C PHE A 266 -13.47 11.01 1.03
N THR A 267 -13.55 12.11 0.27
CA THR A 267 -13.64 13.46 0.85
C THR A 267 -14.94 13.68 1.62
N ILE A 268 -14.87 14.48 2.68
CA ILE A 268 -16.02 14.78 3.54
C ILE A 268 -17.04 15.60 2.74
N ARG A 269 -16.59 16.62 2.00
CA ARG A 269 -17.49 17.46 1.20
C ARG A 269 -18.27 16.66 0.19
N ARG A 270 -17.59 15.79 -0.57
CA ARG A 270 -18.24 14.94 -1.57
C ARG A 270 -19.28 14.03 -0.90
N PHE A 271 -18.96 13.47 0.27
CA PHE A 271 -19.93 12.68 1.03
C PHE A 271 -21.10 13.51 1.57
N LEU A 272 -20.92 14.76 2.00
CA LEU A 272 -22.02 15.58 2.53
C LEU A 272 -22.95 16.13 1.46
N LEU A 273 -22.42 16.43 0.28
CA LEU A 273 -23.17 17.08 -0.80
C LEU A 273 -24.07 16.10 -1.57
N GLU A 274 -25.20 16.62 -2.05
CA GLU A 274 -26.13 15.95 -2.95
C GLU A 274 -26.23 16.79 -4.22
N GLU A 275 -25.96 16.18 -5.37
CA GLU A 275 -26.01 16.86 -6.66
C GLU A 275 -27.45 16.83 -7.18
N ARG A 276 -27.96 17.98 -7.63
CA ARG A 276 -29.30 18.08 -8.21
C ARG A 276 -29.19 18.29 -9.71
N LEU A 277 -29.69 17.33 -10.48
CA LEU A 277 -29.73 17.41 -11.93
C LEU A 277 -30.88 18.31 -12.40
N PHE A 278 -30.76 18.81 -13.63
CA PHE A 278 -31.87 19.44 -14.35
C PHE A 278 -33.04 18.44 -14.42
N GLY A 279 -34.18 18.79 -13.83
CA GLY A 279 -35.34 17.89 -13.67
C GLY A 279 -35.61 17.42 -12.24
N GLY A 280 -34.76 17.77 -11.27
CA GLY A 280 -35.02 17.54 -9.84
C GLY A 280 -34.53 16.19 -9.30
N SER A 281 -33.95 15.34 -10.14
CA SER A 281 -33.29 14.10 -9.71
C SER A 281 -32.06 14.41 -8.84
N VAL A 282 -31.88 13.62 -7.79
CA VAL A 282 -30.77 13.77 -6.84
C VAL A 282 -29.75 12.67 -7.07
N LEU A 283 -28.48 13.03 -7.14
CA LEU A 283 -27.34 12.13 -7.22
C LEU A 283 -26.55 12.15 -5.91
N LEU A 284 -26.09 10.97 -5.50
CA LEU A 284 -25.37 10.74 -4.25
C LEU A 284 -23.95 10.27 -4.55
N ASN A 285 -22.98 10.73 -3.76
CA ASN A 285 -21.61 10.23 -3.85
C ASN A 285 -21.30 9.11 -2.84
N GLY A 286 -22.21 8.86 -1.90
CA GLY A 286 -22.08 7.74 -0.99
C GLY A 286 -23.27 7.58 -0.05
N VAL A 287 -23.43 6.36 0.44
CA VAL A 287 -24.55 5.90 1.26
C VAL A 287 -24.02 5.19 2.48
N ALA A 288 -24.67 5.40 3.63
CA ALA A 288 -24.32 4.75 4.88
C ALA A 288 -25.40 3.72 5.27
N LEU A 289 -24.96 2.54 5.70
CA LEU A 289 -25.80 1.49 6.24
C LEU A 289 -25.35 1.17 7.66
N ASN A 290 -26.26 1.17 8.63
CA ASN A 290 -25.96 0.81 10.00
C ASN A 290 -26.01 -0.72 10.13
N THR A 291 -24.87 -1.35 10.36
CA THR A 291 -24.77 -2.82 10.37
C THR A 291 -25.51 -3.43 11.57
N ALA A 292 -25.61 -2.71 12.69
CA ALA A 292 -26.35 -3.18 13.86
C ALA A 292 -27.86 -3.24 13.63
N MET A 293 -28.39 -2.45 12.69
CA MET A 293 -29.83 -2.46 12.37
C MET A 293 -30.23 -3.66 11.51
N LEU A 294 -29.29 -4.31 10.81
CA LEU A 294 -29.59 -5.42 9.92
C LEU A 294 -30.11 -6.68 10.63
N ALA A 295 -29.78 -6.86 11.92
CA ALA A 295 -30.28 -8.01 12.67
C ALA A 295 -31.79 -7.97 12.89
N ASN A 296 -32.40 -6.78 12.91
CA ASN A 296 -33.82 -6.56 13.24
C ASN A 296 -34.45 -5.49 12.33
N CYS A 297 -34.00 -5.35 11.08
CA CYS A 297 -34.51 -4.31 10.18
C CYS A 297 -35.88 -4.67 9.60
N ASP A 298 -36.69 -3.64 9.33
CA ASP A 298 -37.90 -3.78 8.53
C ASP A 298 -37.62 -3.61 7.03
N ASP A 299 -38.60 -3.98 6.21
CA ASP A 299 -38.50 -3.85 4.75
C ASP A 299 -38.33 -2.38 4.31
N ILE A 300 -38.83 -1.43 5.10
CA ILE A 300 -38.72 0.01 4.83
C ILE A 300 -37.25 0.46 4.89
N TYR A 301 -36.51 0.01 5.92
CA TYR A 301 -35.10 0.33 6.08
C TYR A 301 -34.27 -0.18 4.89
N ILE A 302 -34.48 -1.44 4.49
CA ILE A 302 -33.79 -2.05 3.36
C ILE A 302 -34.18 -1.38 2.03
N ALA A 303 -35.47 -1.13 1.81
CA ALA A 303 -35.94 -0.44 0.61
C ALA A 303 -35.36 0.97 0.50
N LYS A 304 -35.26 1.70 1.62
CA LYS A 304 -34.61 3.01 1.66
C LYS A 304 -33.13 2.92 1.29
N PHE A 305 -32.40 1.94 1.82
CA PHE A 305 -31.00 1.72 1.46
C PHE A 305 -30.82 1.40 -0.02
N LYS A 306 -31.58 0.45 -0.57
CA LYS A 306 -31.56 0.10 -2.00
C LYS A 306 -31.82 1.32 -2.88
N LYS A 307 -32.87 2.08 -2.57
CA LYS A 307 -33.21 3.34 -3.27
C LYS A 307 -32.08 4.36 -3.20
N GLN A 308 -31.35 4.46 -2.08
CA GLN A 308 -30.21 5.36 -1.99
C GLN A 308 -29.03 4.88 -2.84
N ILE A 309 -28.78 3.57 -2.91
CA ILE A 309 -27.75 2.99 -3.80
C ILE A 309 -28.07 3.27 -5.28
N ASP A 310 -29.34 3.20 -5.68
CA ASP A 310 -29.76 3.52 -7.05
C ASP A 310 -29.48 4.99 -7.44
N LEU A 311 -29.38 5.88 -6.46
CA LEU A 311 -29.05 7.30 -6.67
C LEU A 311 -27.54 7.57 -6.64
N VAL A 312 -26.70 6.55 -6.40
CA VAL A 312 -25.24 6.74 -6.37
C VAL A 312 -24.70 6.96 -7.78
N ILE A 313 -23.87 7.98 -7.94
CA ILE A 313 -23.22 8.32 -9.22
C ILE A 313 -22.36 7.15 -9.71
N THR A 314 -22.48 6.83 -11.00
CA THR A 314 -21.74 5.74 -11.64
C THR A 314 -21.20 6.11 -13.01
N ILE A 315 -20.24 5.31 -13.48
CA ILE A 315 -19.85 5.24 -14.89
C ILE A 315 -21.00 4.53 -15.62
N GLU A 316 -22.00 5.27 -16.12
CA GLU A 316 -23.21 4.66 -16.69
C GLU A 316 -23.15 4.45 -18.22
N ALA A 317 -23.63 3.26 -18.64
CA ALA A 317 -24.22 2.83 -19.92
C ALA A 317 -23.39 2.16 -21.06
N SER A 318 -22.06 2.29 -21.13
CA SER A 318 -21.29 1.82 -22.32
C SER A 318 -20.33 0.65 -22.07
N VAL A 319 -20.21 0.17 -20.83
CA VAL A 319 -19.33 -0.96 -20.50
C VAL A 319 -20.01 -2.27 -20.86
N SER A 320 -19.38 -3.05 -21.76
CA SER A 320 -19.94 -4.34 -22.15
C SER A 320 -19.87 -5.38 -21.02
N ARG A 321 -20.81 -6.32 -21.05
CA ARG A 321 -20.84 -7.44 -20.10
C ARG A 321 -19.55 -8.26 -20.13
N ALA A 322 -18.90 -8.37 -21.30
CA ALA A 322 -17.63 -9.06 -21.46
C ALA A 322 -16.50 -8.43 -20.63
N ILE A 323 -16.42 -7.09 -20.56
CA ILE A 323 -15.43 -6.39 -19.72
C ILE A 323 -15.74 -6.58 -18.23
N ILE A 324 -17.02 -6.50 -17.84
CA ILE A 324 -17.46 -6.70 -16.46
C ILE A 324 -17.14 -8.13 -15.99
N ASP A 325 -17.47 -9.13 -16.79
CA ASP A 325 -17.24 -10.54 -16.46
C ASP A 325 -15.74 -10.87 -16.46
N PHE A 326 -14.98 -10.39 -17.44
CA PHE A 326 -13.52 -10.52 -17.46
C PHE A 326 -12.90 -9.99 -16.16
N PHE A 327 -13.26 -8.77 -15.76
CA PHE A 327 -12.65 -8.19 -14.55
C PHE A 327 -13.06 -8.97 -13.29
N ALA A 328 -14.29 -9.47 -13.23
CA ALA A 328 -14.73 -10.30 -12.12
C ALA A 328 -13.97 -11.63 -12.02
N GLU A 329 -13.58 -12.25 -13.14
CA GLU A 329 -12.72 -13.44 -13.14
C GLU A 329 -11.32 -13.14 -12.58
N ILE A 330 -10.77 -11.98 -12.91
CA ILE A 330 -9.47 -11.52 -12.39
C ILE A 330 -9.53 -11.30 -10.87
N GLU A 331 -10.56 -10.61 -10.37
CA GLU A 331 -10.77 -10.42 -8.93
C GLU A 331 -10.95 -11.76 -8.21
N GLN A 332 -11.75 -12.65 -8.78
CA GLN A 332 -11.97 -13.97 -8.23
C GLN A 332 -10.67 -14.79 -8.16
N TYR A 333 -9.82 -14.73 -9.19
CA TYR A 333 -8.53 -15.40 -9.17
C TYR A 333 -7.62 -14.89 -8.04
N HIS A 334 -7.59 -13.58 -7.81
CA HIS A 334 -6.86 -13.02 -6.67
C HIS A 334 -7.39 -13.59 -5.35
N ASP A 335 -8.70 -13.53 -5.15
CA ASP A 335 -9.35 -13.87 -3.88
C ASP A 335 -9.34 -15.38 -3.57
N ASP A 336 -9.48 -16.23 -4.58
CA ASP A 336 -9.60 -17.69 -4.43
C ASP A 336 -8.24 -18.41 -4.57
N VAL A 337 -7.23 -17.80 -5.19
CA VAL A 337 -5.95 -18.45 -5.48
C VAL A 337 -4.76 -17.71 -4.88
N LEU A 338 -4.50 -16.46 -5.28
CA LEU A 338 -3.29 -15.74 -4.86
C LEU A 338 -3.29 -15.46 -3.36
N LEU A 339 -4.42 -14.99 -2.84
CA LEU A 339 -4.55 -14.60 -1.46
C LEU A 339 -4.41 -15.81 -0.51
N PRO A 340 -5.14 -16.93 -0.67
CA PRO A 340 -4.93 -18.11 0.16
C PRO A 340 -3.48 -18.62 0.11
N MET A 341 -2.91 -18.70 -1.09
CA MET A 341 -1.53 -19.19 -1.30
C MET A 341 -0.48 -18.36 -0.56
N LEU A 342 -0.67 -17.03 -0.47
CA LEU A 342 0.22 -16.15 0.28
C LEU A 342 0.21 -16.46 1.79
N PHE A 343 -0.97 -16.76 2.34
CA PHE A 343 -1.20 -16.95 3.78
C PHE A 343 -1.17 -18.41 4.26
N GLU A 344 -0.89 -19.38 3.38
CA GLU A 344 -0.72 -20.77 3.78
C GLU A 344 0.35 -20.90 4.90
N PRO A 345 0.18 -21.79 5.88
CA PRO A 345 1.22 -22.03 6.89
C PRO A 345 2.57 -22.37 6.22
N PHE A 346 3.66 -21.80 6.71
CA PHE A 346 4.99 -22.23 6.29
C PHE A 346 5.23 -23.63 6.84
N LYS A 347 5.55 -24.59 5.96
CA LYS A 347 5.93 -25.94 6.40
C LYS A 347 7.21 -25.84 7.23
N SER A 348 7.39 -26.74 8.18
CA SER A 348 8.63 -26.84 8.97
C SER A 348 9.84 -27.01 8.03
N VAL A 349 10.50 -25.90 7.75
CA VAL A 349 11.71 -25.80 6.90
C VAL A 349 12.90 -25.45 7.76
N GLN A 350 14.09 -25.89 7.37
CA GLN A 350 15.33 -25.55 8.07
C GLN A 350 15.67 -24.05 7.96
N ASN A 351 15.18 -23.36 6.93
CA ASN A 351 15.37 -21.93 6.74
C ASN A 351 14.08 -21.25 6.26
N ILE A 352 13.51 -20.41 7.13
CA ILE A 352 12.26 -19.69 6.85
C ILE A 352 12.41 -18.66 5.72
N ASP A 353 13.57 -18.00 5.60
CA ASP A 353 13.79 -16.97 4.58
C ASP A 353 13.77 -17.56 3.17
N VAL A 354 14.31 -18.77 3.00
CA VAL A 354 14.24 -19.50 1.71
C VAL A 354 12.79 -19.83 1.36
N ALA A 355 12.00 -20.32 2.32
CA ALA A 355 10.60 -20.63 2.08
C ALA A 355 9.75 -19.39 1.78
N VAL A 356 10.02 -18.26 2.45
CA VAL A 356 9.42 -16.97 2.12
C VAL A 356 9.78 -16.57 0.70
N ALA A 357 11.06 -16.60 0.33
CA ALA A 357 11.51 -16.22 -1.02
C ALA A 357 10.89 -17.09 -2.13
N GLU A 358 10.80 -18.42 -1.94
CA GLU A 358 10.15 -19.33 -2.89
C GLU A 358 8.66 -19.03 -3.06
N ARG A 359 7.95 -18.80 -1.95
CA ARG A 359 6.53 -18.44 -1.98
C ARG A 359 6.31 -17.12 -2.72
N LEU A 360 7.12 -16.11 -2.42
CA LEU A 360 7.01 -14.79 -3.05
C LEU A 360 7.31 -14.85 -4.55
N LYS A 361 8.30 -15.64 -4.97
CA LYS A 361 8.59 -15.89 -6.39
C LYS A 361 7.42 -16.56 -7.11
N GLN A 362 6.78 -17.54 -6.47
CA GLN A 362 5.60 -18.19 -7.04
C GLN A 362 4.40 -17.23 -7.08
N TYR A 363 4.20 -16.41 -6.05
CA TYR A 363 3.16 -15.39 -5.99
C TYR A 363 3.30 -14.39 -7.14
N GLU A 364 4.50 -13.82 -7.33
CA GLU A 364 4.80 -12.86 -8.40
C GLU A 364 4.57 -13.48 -9.79
N LYS A 365 4.98 -14.74 -9.99
CA LYS A 365 4.75 -15.47 -11.23
C LYS A 365 3.26 -15.61 -11.54
N LEU A 366 2.45 -16.02 -10.56
CA LEU A 366 1.01 -16.21 -10.75
C LEU A 366 0.29 -14.88 -10.96
N LEU A 367 0.62 -13.85 -10.17
CA LEU A 367 0.13 -12.48 -10.34
C LEU A 367 0.39 -11.99 -11.77
N THR A 368 1.61 -12.20 -12.25
CA THR A 368 2.02 -11.81 -13.60
C THR A 368 1.21 -12.52 -14.69
N GLN A 369 1.16 -13.85 -14.66
CA GLN A 369 0.56 -14.67 -15.72
C GLN A 369 -0.97 -14.62 -15.74
N ARG A 370 -1.59 -14.38 -14.59
CA ARG A 370 -3.05 -14.51 -14.43
C ARG A 370 -3.76 -13.19 -14.18
N ILE A 371 -3.05 -12.11 -13.86
CA ILE A 371 -3.62 -10.78 -13.67
C ILE A 371 -2.96 -9.78 -14.62
N LEU A 372 -1.64 -9.57 -14.55
CA LEU A 372 -0.98 -8.47 -15.27
C LEU A 372 -1.02 -8.63 -16.79
N GLU A 373 -0.68 -9.82 -17.29
CA GLU A 373 -0.72 -10.13 -18.72
C GLU A 373 -2.15 -10.07 -19.30
N PRO A 374 -3.17 -10.74 -18.71
CA PRO A 374 -4.55 -10.61 -19.16
C PRO A 374 -5.08 -9.17 -19.12
N MET A 375 -4.78 -8.40 -18.06
CA MET A 375 -5.20 -7.01 -17.96
C MET A 375 -4.63 -6.15 -19.08
N THR A 376 -3.36 -6.36 -19.45
CA THR A 376 -2.75 -5.67 -20.59
C THR A 376 -3.47 -6.02 -21.90
N GLN A 377 -3.84 -7.29 -22.08
CA GLN A 377 -4.61 -7.71 -23.26
C GLN A 377 -6.01 -7.11 -23.29
N ALA A 378 -6.68 -7.03 -22.14
CA ALA A 378 -8.00 -6.43 -22.05
C ALA A 378 -7.99 -4.95 -22.42
N VAL A 379 -7.04 -4.18 -21.88
CA VAL A 379 -6.88 -2.75 -22.19
C VAL A 379 -6.52 -2.53 -23.66
N SER A 380 -5.58 -3.28 -24.21
CA SER A 380 -5.06 -3.05 -25.57
C SER A 380 -5.90 -3.67 -26.70
N LYS A 381 -6.69 -4.71 -26.42
CA LYS A 381 -7.39 -5.49 -27.46
C LYS A 381 -8.87 -5.73 -27.23
N MET A 382 -9.34 -5.74 -25.98
CA MET A 382 -10.76 -6.03 -25.68
C MET A 382 -11.59 -4.77 -25.54
N ALA A 383 -11.06 -3.72 -24.89
CA ALA A 383 -11.76 -2.46 -24.69
C ALA A 383 -11.97 -1.72 -26.01
N LYS A 384 -13.21 -1.32 -26.28
CA LYS A 384 -13.65 -0.74 -27.56
C LYS A 384 -13.84 0.77 -27.50
N ASN A 385 -13.87 1.35 -26.31
CA ASN A 385 -14.10 2.76 -26.08
C ASN A 385 -13.41 3.21 -24.77
N ASN A 386 -13.39 4.52 -24.53
CA ASN A 386 -12.75 5.07 -23.35
C ASN A 386 -13.45 4.66 -22.05
N ASP A 387 -14.77 4.50 -22.04
CA ASP A 387 -15.50 4.13 -20.82
C ASP A 387 -15.14 2.71 -20.35
N GLU A 388 -14.91 1.77 -21.28
CA GLU A 388 -14.39 0.44 -20.97
C GLU A 388 -12.94 0.49 -20.46
N CYS A 389 -12.10 1.35 -21.04
CA CYS A 389 -10.74 1.58 -20.52
C CYS A 389 -10.76 2.18 -19.10
N GLU A 390 -11.66 3.12 -18.83
CA GLU A 390 -11.85 3.71 -17.50
C GLU A 390 -12.37 2.69 -16.49
N TYR A 391 -13.32 1.84 -16.88
CA TYR A 391 -13.77 0.73 -16.05
C TYR A 391 -12.61 -0.20 -15.69
N LEU A 392 -11.79 -0.60 -16.66
CA LEU A 392 -10.61 -1.42 -16.42
C LEU A 392 -9.58 -0.72 -15.52
N TYR A 393 -9.39 0.59 -15.67
CA TYR A 393 -8.51 1.37 -14.80
C TYR A 393 -8.99 1.38 -13.35
N VAL A 394 -10.25 1.75 -13.11
CA VAL A 394 -10.83 1.82 -11.76
C VAL A 394 -10.77 0.45 -11.09
N GLY A 395 -11.14 -0.60 -11.83
CA GLY A 395 -11.03 -1.98 -11.35
C GLY A 395 -9.59 -2.33 -11.00
N MET A 396 -8.64 -2.11 -11.91
CA MET A 396 -7.23 -2.44 -11.68
C MET A 396 -6.65 -1.71 -10.47
N ARG A 397 -6.99 -0.43 -10.29
CA ARG A 397 -6.61 0.37 -9.12
C ARG A 397 -7.17 -0.23 -7.82
N GLN A 398 -8.44 -0.64 -7.84
CA GLN A 398 -9.10 -1.29 -6.71
C GLN A 398 -8.44 -2.64 -6.35
N LEU A 399 -8.22 -3.48 -7.36
CA LEU A 399 -7.54 -4.77 -7.21
C LEU A 399 -6.13 -4.61 -6.65
N PHE A 400 -5.34 -3.67 -7.19
CA PHE A 400 -3.99 -3.40 -6.67
C PHE A 400 -4.01 -2.84 -5.25
N GLY A 401 -5.00 -2.02 -4.89
CA GLY A 401 -5.25 -1.65 -3.50
C GLY A 401 -5.43 -2.90 -2.62
N SER A 402 -6.25 -3.86 -3.06
CA SER A 402 -6.47 -5.13 -2.33
C SER A 402 -5.19 -5.97 -2.22
N ILE A 403 -4.40 -6.07 -3.29
CA ILE A 403 -3.13 -6.79 -3.33
C ILE A 403 -2.13 -6.16 -2.34
N VAL A 404 -1.92 -4.85 -2.41
CA VAL A 404 -1.00 -4.13 -1.51
C VAL A 404 -1.43 -4.31 -0.05
N GLN A 405 -2.72 -4.20 0.24
CA GLN A 405 -3.26 -4.38 1.59
C GLN A 405 -3.09 -5.81 2.13
N SER A 406 -3.36 -6.81 1.30
CA SER A 406 -3.20 -8.22 1.66
C SER A 406 -1.73 -8.57 1.86
N PHE A 407 -0.84 -8.02 1.03
CA PHE A 407 0.60 -8.21 1.18
C PHE A 407 1.15 -7.56 2.45
N GLN A 408 0.62 -6.40 2.82
CA GLN A 408 0.96 -5.76 4.10
C GLN A 408 0.54 -6.64 5.28
N ASP A 409 -0.68 -7.19 5.28
CA ASP A 409 -1.11 -8.14 6.31
C ASP A 409 -0.18 -9.37 6.36
N PHE A 410 0.31 -9.83 5.20
CA PHE A 410 1.28 -10.93 5.12
C PHE A 410 2.63 -10.55 5.74
N GLN A 411 3.13 -9.32 5.56
CA GLN A 411 4.35 -8.84 6.21
C GLN A 411 4.22 -8.72 7.74
N THR A 412 3.00 -8.69 8.29
CA THR A 412 2.78 -8.75 9.75
C THR A 412 2.88 -10.15 10.33
N LEU A 413 3.03 -11.19 9.50
CA LEU A 413 3.23 -12.55 9.99
C LEU A 413 4.60 -12.66 10.67
N PRO A 414 4.70 -13.32 11.85
CA PRO A 414 5.97 -13.48 12.55
C PRO A 414 7.10 -14.05 11.69
N ALA A 415 6.78 -14.96 10.76
CA ALA A 415 7.73 -15.59 9.86
C ALA A 415 8.27 -14.67 8.73
N VAL A 416 7.59 -13.55 8.47
CA VAL A 416 7.88 -12.64 7.35
C VAL A 416 8.43 -11.30 7.85
N LEU A 417 8.23 -11.00 9.14
CA LEU A 417 8.59 -9.72 9.74
C LEU A 417 10.08 -9.40 9.51
N GLY A 418 10.35 -8.29 8.82
CA GLY A 418 11.71 -7.85 8.51
C GLY A 418 12.41 -8.61 7.36
N ASN A 419 11.70 -9.47 6.62
CA ASN A 419 12.29 -10.17 5.48
C ASN A 419 12.51 -9.22 4.28
N GLU A 420 13.75 -9.14 3.80
CA GLU A 420 14.16 -8.23 2.72
C GLU A 420 13.50 -8.54 1.36
N THR A 421 13.26 -9.81 1.06
CA THR A 421 12.55 -10.20 -0.18
C THR A 421 11.10 -9.73 -0.14
N ALA A 422 10.44 -9.84 1.02
CA ALA A 422 9.10 -9.31 1.22
C ALA A 422 9.07 -7.78 1.11
N THR A 423 10.01 -7.07 1.74
CA THR A 423 10.14 -5.61 1.64
C THR A 423 10.30 -5.16 0.19
N THR A 424 11.15 -5.85 -0.56
CA THR A 424 11.40 -5.59 -1.98
C THR A 424 10.14 -5.77 -2.82
N LEU A 425 9.46 -6.91 -2.69
CA LEU A 425 8.25 -7.18 -3.47
C LEU A 425 7.13 -6.19 -3.10
N PHE A 426 7.00 -5.83 -1.83
CA PHE A 426 6.05 -4.81 -1.40
C PHE A 426 6.31 -3.45 -2.06
N ALA A 427 7.57 -3.01 -2.11
CA ALA A 427 7.95 -1.79 -2.81
C ALA A 427 7.58 -1.83 -4.30
N GLN A 428 7.75 -2.97 -4.96
CA GLN A 428 7.34 -3.15 -6.36
C GLN A 428 5.83 -3.10 -6.54
N LEU A 429 5.04 -3.72 -5.65
CA LEU A 429 3.58 -3.68 -5.69
C LEU A 429 3.05 -2.25 -5.51
N VAL A 430 3.62 -1.50 -4.56
CA VAL A 430 3.29 -0.08 -4.31
C VAL A 430 3.68 0.78 -5.51
N ALA A 431 4.88 0.59 -6.07
CA ALA A 431 5.30 1.29 -7.28
C ALA A 431 4.35 1.03 -8.45
N TYR A 432 3.90 -0.21 -8.63
CA TYR A 432 2.96 -0.56 -9.70
C TYR A 432 1.65 0.20 -9.53
N ALA A 433 1.10 0.26 -8.31
CA ALA A 433 -0.10 1.03 -8.02
C ALA A 433 0.06 2.52 -8.35
N SER A 434 1.21 3.13 -8.02
CA SER A 434 1.49 4.51 -8.41
C SER A 434 1.66 4.70 -9.92
N PHE A 435 2.19 3.70 -10.65
CA PHE A 435 2.27 3.76 -12.11
C PHE A 435 0.91 3.67 -12.80
N LEU A 436 -0.04 2.91 -12.25
CA LEU A 436 -1.42 2.88 -12.76
C LEU A 436 -1.99 4.31 -12.83
N GLU A 437 -1.73 5.11 -11.79
CA GLU A 437 -2.18 6.50 -11.72
C GLU A 437 -1.40 7.40 -12.67
N LYS A 438 -0.07 7.46 -12.55
CA LYS A 438 0.78 8.32 -13.38
C LYS A 438 0.59 8.10 -14.88
N ARG A 439 0.42 6.84 -15.29
CA ARG A 439 0.33 6.46 -16.71
C ARG A 439 -1.08 6.17 -17.18
N ARG A 440 -2.11 6.55 -16.40
CA ARG A 440 -3.52 6.37 -16.77
C ARG A 440 -3.82 6.88 -18.18
N THR A 441 -3.40 8.10 -18.49
CA THR A 441 -3.67 8.77 -19.77
C THR A 441 -2.89 8.19 -20.96
N GLU A 442 -1.87 7.37 -20.69
CA GLU A 442 -1.06 6.70 -21.71
C GLU A 442 -1.48 5.23 -21.93
N VAL A 443 -1.99 4.59 -20.88
CA VAL A 443 -2.28 3.14 -20.88
C VAL A 443 -3.78 2.88 -20.98
N PHE A 444 -4.59 3.53 -20.14
CA PHE A 444 -6.02 3.28 -20.01
C PHE A 444 -6.85 4.24 -20.86
N VAL A 445 -6.51 4.34 -22.14
CA VAL A 445 -7.21 5.14 -23.14
C VAL A 445 -7.35 4.31 -24.41
N HIS A 446 -8.49 4.41 -25.08
CA HIS A 446 -8.68 3.76 -26.36
C HIS A 446 -7.79 4.41 -27.43
N GLN A 447 -6.88 3.64 -28.00
CA GLN A 447 -5.79 4.15 -28.82
C GLN A 447 -5.39 3.17 -29.92
N SER A 448 -4.63 3.67 -30.91
CA SER A 448 -4.10 2.85 -32.00
C SER A 448 -2.92 1.98 -31.55
N GLU A 449 -2.58 0.94 -32.31
CA GLU A 449 -1.38 0.13 -32.05
C GLU A 449 -0.08 0.95 -32.14
N VAL A 450 -0.07 1.98 -33.00
CA VAL A 450 1.09 2.88 -33.15
C VAL A 450 1.28 3.72 -31.90
N ASP A 451 0.20 4.30 -31.37
CA ASP A 451 0.26 5.07 -30.13
C ASP A 451 0.68 4.19 -28.96
N TRP A 452 0.11 2.98 -28.85
CA TRP A 452 0.50 2.00 -27.85
C TRP A 452 2.00 1.72 -27.88
N ALA A 453 2.59 1.51 -29.06
CA ALA A 453 4.03 1.30 -29.22
C ALA A 453 4.87 2.53 -28.84
N ASN A 454 4.40 3.73 -29.18
CA ASN A 454 5.07 4.99 -28.80
C ASN A 454 5.06 5.20 -27.28
N HIS A 455 3.94 4.92 -26.62
CA HIS A 455 3.84 4.96 -25.17
C HIS A 455 4.72 3.90 -24.50
N HIS A 456 4.87 2.71 -25.11
CA HIS A 456 5.76 1.68 -24.60
C HIS A 456 7.23 2.13 -24.63
N ASN A 457 7.67 2.73 -25.73
CA ASN A 457 9.03 3.26 -25.86
C ASN A 457 9.31 4.33 -24.81
N ARG A 458 8.37 5.28 -24.62
CA ARG A 458 8.46 6.31 -23.59
C ARG A 458 8.59 5.72 -22.18
N ALA A 459 7.80 4.70 -21.87
CA ALA A 459 7.85 4.03 -20.56
C ALA A 459 9.25 3.50 -20.19
N GLN A 460 10.06 3.14 -21.19
CA GLN A 460 11.37 2.55 -21.02
C GLN A 460 12.51 3.57 -21.00
N GLU A 461 12.27 4.84 -21.35
CA GLU A 461 13.32 5.85 -21.52
C GLU A 461 14.15 6.06 -20.24
N GLY A 462 13.49 6.21 -19.09
CA GLY A 462 14.17 6.45 -17.81
C GLY A 462 15.13 5.32 -17.45
N LEU A 463 14.67 4.07 -17.52
CA LEU A 463 15.49 2.89 -17.20
C LEU A 463 16.62 2.69 -18.22
N ASN A 464 16.36 2.95 -19.50
CA ASN A 464 17.39 2.92 -20.55
C ASN A 464 18.49 3.94 -20.28
N LYS A 465 18.15 5.16 -19.83
CA LYS A 465 19.14 6.18 -19.46
C LYS A 465 20.01 5.77 -18.28
N VAL A 466 19.43 5.16 -17.23
CA VAL A 466 20.21 4.61 -16.12
C VAL A 466 21.20 3.56 -16.62
N ARG A 467 20.73 2.63 -17.45
CA ARG A 467 21.56 1.59 -18.06
C ARG A 467 22.71 2.19 -18.87
N ASP A 468 22.45 3.22 -19.67
CA ASP A 468 23.46 3.88 -20.48
C ASP A 468 24.55 4.54 -19.62
N TRP A 469 24.17 5.22 -18.53
CA TRP A 469 25.13 5.83 -17.60
C TRP A 469 26.00 4.78 -16.89
N VAL A 470 25.39 3.69 -16.41
CA VAL A 470 26.11 2.60 -15.76
C VAL A 470 27.07 1.93 -16.75
N ASN A 471 26.59 1.54 -17.93
CA ASN A 471 27.40 0.85 -18.94
C ASN A 471 28.59 1.70 -19.41
N LYS A 472 28.40 3.03 -19.51
CA LYS A 472 29.47 3.95 -19.88
C LYS A 472 30.58 4.03 -18.82
N GLN A 473 30.24 3.91 -17.53
CA GLN A 473 31.17 4.19 -16.42
C GLN A 473 31.67 2.95 -15.67
N ILE A 474 30.99 1.80 -15.78
CA ILE A 474 31.30 0.62 -14.96
C ILE A 474 32.69 0.03 -15.25
N LYS A 475 33.10 -0.03 -16.53
CA LYS A 475 34.41 -0.54 -16.90
C LYS A 475 35.54 0.39 -16.42
N PRO A 476 35.55 1.69 -16.73
CA PRO A 476 36.52 2.63 -16.15
C PRO A 476 36.58 2.56 -14.63
N TYR A 477 35.42 2.50 -13.97
CA TYR A 477 35.35 2.39 -12.52
C TYR A 477 36.02 1.12 -11.98
N ARG A 478 35.72 -0.06 -12.56
CA ARG A 478 36.34 -1.33 -12.16
C ARG A 478 37.85 -1.34 -12.39
N ASP A 479 38.33 -0.70 -13.44
CA ASP A 479 39.77 -0.56 -13.70
C ASP A 479 40.43 0.35 -12.66
N LEU A 480 39.77 1.44 -12.24
CA LEU A 480 40.23 2.29 -11.13
C LEU A 480 40.25 1.54 -9.79
N VAL A 481 39.22 0.74 -9.47
CA VAL A 481 39.18 -0.09 -8.25
C VAL A 481 40.39 -1.04 -8.19
N LYS A 482 40.73 -1.70 -9.30
CA LYS A 482 41.92 -2.56 -9.39
C LYS A 482 43.22 -1.79 -9.17
N GLN A 483 43.35 -0.61 -9.76
CA GLN A 483 44.53 0.25 -9.59
C GLN A 483 44.69 0.74 -8.16
N VAL A 484 43.59 1.13 -7.50
CA VAL A 484 43.57 1.51 -6.07
C VAL A 484 44.05 0.34 -5.20
N ALA A 485 43.52 -0.86 -5.42
CA ALA A 485 43.91 -2.04 -4.66
C ALA A 485 45.41 -2.38 -4.84
N ALA A 486 45.91 -2.36 -6.09
CA ALA A 486 47.32 -2.60 -6.38
C ALA A 486 48.23 -1.54 -5.75
N GLN A 487 47.83 -0.27 -5.75
CA GLN A 487 48.58 0.83 -5.14
C GLN A 487 48.58 0.75 -3.60
N GLN A 488 47.48 0.27 -2.99
CA GLN A 488 47.44 0.00 -1.54
C GLN A 488 48.39 -1.12 -1.14
N GLU A 489 48.47 -2.20 -1.92
CA GLU A 489 49.42 -3.29 -1.66
C GLU A 489 50.88 -2.80 -1.75
N LEU A 490 51.20 -1.91 -2.70
CA LEU A 490 52.52 -1.28 -2.80
C LEU A 490 52.85 -0.42 -1.56
N MET A 491 51.85 0.23 -0.97
CA MET A 491 51.98 1.02 0.25
C MET A 491 52.21 0.17 1.50
N GLU A 492 51.85 -1.11 1.52
CA GLU A 492 52.13 -2.01 2.65
C GLU A 492 53.58 -2.49 2.65
N LYS A 493 54.25 -2.47 1.49
CA LYS A 493 55.65 -2.92 1.35
C LYS A 493 56.61 -1.91 2.02
N PRO A 494 57.64 -2.39 2.74
CA PRO A 494 58.64 -1.52 3.37
C PRO A 494 59.52 -0.85 2.31
N VAL A 495 59.90 0.41 2.54
CA VAL A 495 60.76 1.19 1.62
C VAL A 495 62.19 1.23 2.12
N GLY A 496 63.14 0.86 1.25
CA GLY A 496 64.58 0.90 1.52
C GLY A 496 65.15 2.33 1.62
N PHE A 497 66.44 2.42 1.94
CA PHE A 497 67.13 3.69 2.25
C PHE A 497 67.05 4.74 1.11
N ILE A 498 67.25 4.32 -0.14
CA ILE A 498 67.12 5.19 -1.34
C ILE A 498 65.68 5.70 -1.52
N GLY A 499 64.68 4.85 -1.25
CA GLY A 499 63.27 5.25 -1.38
C GLY A 499 62.79 6.18 -0.27
N LYS A 500 63.42 6.16 0.91
CA LYS A 500 63.21 7.19 1.94
C LYS A 500 63.78 8.55 1.51
N MET A 501 64.96 8.55 0.88
CA MET A 501 65.60 9.77 0.36
C MET A 501 64.84 10.40 -0.82
N LEU A 502 64.09 9.60 -1.58
CA LEU A 502 63.28 10.05 -2.73
C LEU A 502 61.81 10.33 -2.40
N HIS A 503 61.42 10.35 -1.11
CA HIS A 503 60.04 10.56 -0.67
C HIS A 503 59.04 9.57 -1.33
N THR A 504 59.46 8.32 -1.58
CA THR A 504 58.68 7.37 -2.38
C THR A 504 57.32 7.03 -1.75
N LYS A 505 57.23 6.96 -0.42
CA LYS A 505 55.95 6.74 0.29
C LYS A 505 54.99 7.91 0.14
N GLU A 506 55.48 9.15 0.17
CA GLU A 506 54.64 10.35 -0.06
C GLU A 506 54.11 10.36 -1.49
N LYS A 507 54.96 10.10 -2.49
CA LYS A 507 54.53 9.97 -3.89
C LYS A 507 53.54 8.83 -4.12
N GLN A 508 53.74 7.70 -3.44
CA GLN A 508 52.81 6.56 -3.49
C GLN A 508 51.46 6.89 -2.87
N GLN A 509 51.45 7.67 -1.77
CA GLN A 509 50.25 8.16 -1.10
C GLN A 509 49.51 9.18 -1.97
N GLU A 510 50.21 10.16 -2.58
CA GLU A 510 49.63 11.13 -3.52
C GLU A 510 48.92 10.42 -4.68
N LYS A 511 49.60 9.46 -5.32
CA LYS A 511 49.01 8.66 -6.41
C LYS A 511 47.78 7.87 -5.95
N LEU A 512 47.81 7.31 -4.73
CA LEU A 512 46.67 6.60 -4.17
C LEU A 512 45.47 7.55 -3.95
N ASP A 513 45.72 8.76 -3.45
CA ASP A 513 44.69 9.76 -3.21
C ASP A 513 44.09 10.29 -4.51
N GLU A 514 44.91 10.47 -5.56
CA GLU A 514 44.46 10.77 -6.92
C GLU A 514 43.55 9.67 -7.49
N LEU A 515 44.00 8.40 -7.45
CA LEU A 515 43.20 7.26 -7.92
C LEU A 515 41.88 7.12 -7.16
N LYS A 516 41.90 7.28 -5.83
CA LYS A 516 40.68 7.27 -5.00
C LYS A 516 39.77 8.46 -5.30
N LYS A 517 40.32 9.62 -5.65
CA LYS A 517 39.54 10.80 -6.03
C LYS A 517 38.86 10.57 -7.38
N GLU A 518 39.59 10.08 -8.38
CA GLU A 518 39.05 9.77 -9.70
C GLU A 518 37.95 8.69 -9.61
N MET A 519 38.23 7.59 -8.90
CA MET A 519 37.26 6.53 -8.63
C MET A 519 35.96 7.07 -8.01
N ARG A 520 36.08 7.95 -7.00
CA ARG A 520 34.91 8.59 -6.37
C ARG A 520 34.18 9.52 -7.32
N GLN A 521 34.90 10.33 -8.10
CA GLN A 521 34.28 11.23 -9.07
C GLN A 521 33.47 10.48 -10.13
N THR A 522 33.98 9.35 -10.64
CA THR A 522 33.26 8.49 -11.59
C THR A 522 31.95 7.97 -10.99
N ALA A 523 32.01 7.41 -9.76
CA ALA A 523 30.81 6.93 -9.07
C ALA A 523 29.82 8.06 -8.76
N TRP A 524 30.32 9.22 -8.30
CA TRP A 524 29.51 10.39 -7.99
C TRP A 524 28.79 10.95 -9.21
N GLY A 525 29.43 10.95 -10.38
CA GLY A 525 28.79 11.39 -11.63
C GLY A 525 27.55 10.56 -11.94
N VAL A 526 27.62 9.24 -11.80
CA VAL A 526 26.46 8.34 -12.01
C VAL A 526 25.39 8.57 -10.93
N HIS A 527 25.80 8.62 -9.66
CA HIS A 527 24.89 8.89 -8.54
C HIS A 527 24.09 10.18 -8.75
N GLN A 528 24.77 11.28 -9.08
CA GLN A 528 24.13 12.58 -9.26
C GLN A 528 23.17 12.60 -10.46
N ASN A 529 23.51 11.93 -11.56
CA ASN A 529 22.62 11.83 -12.71
C ASN A 529 21.31 11.11 -12.36
N ILE A 530 21.40 10.00 -11.62
CA ILE A 530 20.23 9.24 -11.17
C ILE A 530 19.42 10.06 -10.15
N PHE A 531 20.11 10.71 -9.20
CA PHE A 531 19.48 11.51 -8.15
C PHE A 531 18.59 12.63 -8.69
N HIS A 532 19.00 13.29 -9.79
CA HIS A 532 18.27 14.41 -10.40
C HIS A 532 17.22 13.98 -11.43
N MET A 533 17.22 12.70 -11.83
CA MET A 533 16.34 12.14 -12.83
C MET A 533 14.83 12.39 -12.61
N PRO A 534 14.29 12.44 -11.37
CA PRO A 534 12.85 12.64 -11.17
C PRO A 534 12.29 13.93 -11.75
N LYS A 535 13.15 14.94 -11.97
CA LYS A 535 12.74 16.21 -12.56
C LYS A 535 12.40 16.08 -14.05
N ASP A 536 13.10 15.18 -14.74
CA ASP A 536 13.04 15.03 -16.19
C ASP A 536 12.10 13.88 -16.62
N PHE A 537 11.87 12.90 -15.75
CA PHE A 537 11.11 11.67 -16.06
C PHE A 537 9.94 11.42 -15.11
N LYS A 538 9.10 12.44 -14.88
CA LYS A 538 8.03 12.40 -13.86
C LYS A 538 7.02 11.27 -14.04
N GLU A 539 6.66 10.96 -15.29
CA GLU A 539 5.66 9.93 -15.63
C GLU A 539 6.27 8.53 -15.83
N GLN A 540 7.59 8.46 -16.07
CA GLN A 540 8.32 7.22 -16.34
C GLN A 540 9.05 6.67 -15.10
N MET A 541 8.88 7.31 -13.94
CA MET A 541 9.53 6.90 -12.71
C MET A 541 8.63 7.17 -11.51
N VAL A 542 8.72 6.31 -10.50
CA VAL A 542 8.12 6.53 -9.18
C VAL A 542 9.25 6.65 -8.16
N HIS A 543 9.26 7.76 -7.43
CA HIS A 543 10.11 8.00 -6.28
C HIS A 543 9.34 7.58 -5.02
N LEU A 544 9.61 6.37 -4.50
CA LEU A 544 8.72 5.71 -3.53
C LEU A 544 8.45 6.57 -2.28
N GLU A 545 9.46 7.26 -1.76
CA GLU A 545 9.37 8.08 -0.55
C GLU A 545 8.48 9.32 -0.74
N PHE A 546 8.34 9.81 -1.98
CA PHE A 546 7.68 11.09 -2.28
C PHE A 546 6.36 10.91 -3.04
N ASP A 547 6.34 10.04 -4.03
CA ASP A 547 5.16 9.74 -4.84
C ASP A 547 4.21 8.76 -4.12
N SER A 548 4.77 7.72 -3.48
CA SER A 548 3.98 6.68 -2.81
C SER A 548 3.97 6.79 -1.29
N LEU A 549 4.74 7.73 -0.74
CA LEU A 549 4.94 7.96 0.70
C LEU A 549 5.53 6.75 1.46
N LEU A 550 6.09 5.77 0.74
CA LEU A 550 6.70 4.57 1.31
C LEU A 550 8.15 4.87 1.68
N ILE A 551 8.42 5.01 2.97
CA ILE A 551 9.78 5.22 3.51
C ILE A 551 10.19 3.97 4.27
N THR A 552 11.14 3.21 3.73
CA THR A 552 11.69 2.02 4.39
C THR A 552 12.96 2.32 5.19
N ASN A 553 13.79 3.26 4.71
CA ASN A 553 15.06 3.66 5.32
C ASN A 553 15.35 5.13 5.03
N GLU A 554 15.85 5.89 6.02
CA GLU A 554 16.21 7.30 5.84
C GLU A 554 17.52 7.54 5.11
N MET A 555 18.39 6.52 5.06
CA MET A 555 19.72 6.60 4.45
C MET A 555 19.71 6.24 2.97
N GLN A 556 18.55 5.87 2.44
CA GLN A 556 18.36 5.39 1.09
C GLN A 556 17.10 6.01 0.48
N ARG A 557 17.07 6.05 -0.84
CA ARG A 557 15.88 6.37 -1.63
C ARG A 557 15.69 5.34 -2.72
N ASN A 558 14.45 5.18 -3.15
CA ASN A 558 14.09 4.11 -4.07
C ASN A 558 13.40 4.66 -5.32
N TYR A 559 13.94 4.30 -6.47
CA TYR A 559 13.42 4.67 -7.78
C TYR A 559 12.87 3.44 -8.47
N ALA A 560 11.58 3.46 -8.80
CA ALA A 560 10.93 2.41 -9.56
C ALA A 560 10.75 2.82 -11.02
N TYR A 561 10.93 1.87 -11.93
CA TYR A 561 10.78 2.04 -13.37
C TYR A 561 9.79 1.02 -13.96
N PRO A 562 8.93 1.40 -14.92
CA PRO A 562 7.97 0.49 -15.53
C PRO A 562 8.65 -0.69 -16.22
N ALA A 563 8.08 -1.89 -16.08
CA ALA A 563 8.62 -3.12 -16.66
C ALA A 563 7.58 -3.86 -17.53
N GLY A 564 8.07 -4.56 -18.56
CA GLY A 564 7.23 -5.28 -19.51
C GLY A 564 6.47 -4.38 -20.50
N ASN A 565 5.56 -4.97 -21.28
CA ASN A 565 4.75 -4.26 -22.27
C ASN A 565 3.97 -3.12 -21.60
N ASN A 566 4.24 -1.90 -22.06
CA ASN A 566 3.73 -0.65 -21.51
C ASN A 566 3.79 -0.52 -19.97
N GLY A 567 4.73 -1.20 -19.30
CA GLY A 567 4.81 -1.16 -17.84
C GLY A 567 3.72 -1.94 -17.09
N MET A 568 2.96 -2.79 -17.81
CA MET A 568 1.71 -3.41 -17.31
C MET A 568 1.79 -4.92 -17.15
N THR A 569 2.78 -5.59 -17.75
CA THR A 569 2.86 -7.06 -17.76
C THR A 569 3.85 -7.63 -16.74
N ARG A 570 4.56 -6.76 -16.02
CA ARG A 570 5.56 -7.13 -15.02
C ARG A 570 5.54 -6.10 -13.89
N LEU A 571 5.96 -6.51 -12.70
CA LEU A 571 6.18 -5.58 -11.61
C LEU A 571 7.38 -4.66 -11.90
N PRO A 572 7.39 -3.41 -11.41
CA PRO A 572 8.43 -2.44 -11.72
C PRO A 572 9.80 -2.87 -11.23
N VAL A 573 10.84 -2.38 -11.92
CA VAL A 573 12.22 -2.51 -11.46
C VAL A 573 12.48 -1.42 -10.43
N VAL A 574 12.72 -1.80 -9.18
CA VAL A 574 13.07 -0.88 -8.09
C VAL A 574 14.59 -0.89 -7.89
N LEU A 575 15.20 0.29 -7.91
CA LEU A 575 16.62 0.50 -7.66
C LEU A 575 16.81 1.41 -6.45
N THR A 576 17.68 0.99 -5.54
CA THR A 576 18.00 1.74 -4.33
C THR A 576 19.25 2.58 -4.53
N LEU A 577 19.19 3.84 -4.12
CA LEU A 577 20.29 4.78 -4.14
C LEU A 577 20.56 5.28 -2.71
N PRO A 578 21.81 5.28 -2.21
CA PRO A 578 22.11 5.87 -0.91
C PRO A 578 21.95 7.39 -0.96
N GLU A 579 21.44 7.99 0.12
CA GLU A 579 21.36 9.45 0.29
C GLU A 579 22.75 10.07 0.27
N ASN A 580 23.69 9.44 0.98
CA ASN A 580 25.07 9.87 1.03
C ASN A 580 25.84 9.30 -0.17
N ARG A 581 26.23 10.18 -1.11
CA ARG A 581 27.00 9.81 -2.30
C ARG A 581 28.33 9.11 -2.00
N THR A 582 28.89 9.24 -0.79
CA THR A 582 30.13 8.53 -0.43
C THR A 582 29.92 7.04 -0.17
N GLU A 583 28.68 6.62 0.09
CA GLU A 583 28.28 5.23 0.31
C GLU A 583 27.88 4.53 -1.01
N PHE A 584 27.88 5.25 -2.13
CA PHE A 584 27.53 4.70 -3.43
C PHE A 584 28.67 3.88 -4.04
N ASP A 585 28.43 2.57 -4.20
CA ASP A 585 29.28 1.65 -4.95
C ASP A 585 28.66 1.37 -6.33
N LEU A 586 29.34 1.83 -7.38
CA LEU A 586 28.87 1.66 -8.76
C LEU A 586 28.92 0.19 -9.22
N SER A 587 29.83 -0.63 -8.71
CA SER A 587 29.88 -2.06 -9.05
C SER A 587 28.75 -2.84 -8.42
N ALA A 588 28.45 -2.59 -7.15
CA ALA A 588 27.30 -3.19 -6.48
C ALA A 588 25.99 -2.78 -7.16
N PHE A 589 25.83 -1.47 -7.45
CA PHE A 589 24.67 -0.96 -8.16
C PHE A 589 24.50 -1.55 -9.57
N ALA A 590 25.59 -1.70 -10.32
CA ALA A 590 25.54 -2.30 -11.66
C ALA A 590 25.11 -3.78 -11.62
N ASN A 591 25.55 -4.52 -10.60
CA ASN A 591 25.15 -5.91 -10.40
C ASN A 591 23.66 -6.00 -10.01
N GLU A 592 23.20 -5.15 -9.09
CA GLU A 592 21.78 -5.02 -8.72
C GLU A 592 20.93 -4.76 -9.99
N LEU A 593 21.28 -3.73 -10.76
CA LEU A 593 20.59 -3.38 -12.01
C LEU A 593 20.53 -4.57 -12.98
N HIS A 594 21.64 -5.27 -13.18
CA HIS A 594 21.68 -6.44 -14.06
C HIS A 594 20.75 -7.55 -13.58
N ASN A 595 20.80 -7.90 -12.30
CA ASN A 595 19.96 -8.94 -11.69
C ASN A 595 18.47 -8.59 -11.80
N ARG A 596 18.11 -7.33 -11.55
CA ARG A 596 16.73 -6.83 -11.64
C ARG A 596 16.19 -6.87 -13.07
N LEU A 597 17.01 -6.45 -14.04
CA LEU A 597 16.64 -6.53 -15.46
C LEU A 597 16.49 -7.98 -15.94
N ALA A 598 17.34 -8.89 -15.46
CA ALA A 598 17.23 -10.31 -15.78
C ALA A 598 15.96 -10.95 -15.20
N ALA A 599 15.47 -10.47 -14.05
CA ALA A 599 14.22 -10.93 -13.46
C ALA A 599 12.97 -10.31 -14.12
N ALA A 600 13.11 -9.12 -14.71
CA ALA A 600 12.01 -8.39 -15.34
C ALA A 600 11.72 -8.78 -16.81
N ASN A 601 12.69 -9.39 -17.49
CA ASN A 601 12.53 -9.97 -18.83
C ASN A 601 12.00 -11.40 -18.75
#